data_AF-A0A9P1NQ43-F1
#
_entry.id   AF-A0A9P1NQ43-F1
#
_cell.length_a   1.000
_cell.length_b   1.000
_cell.length_c   1.000
_cell.angle_alpha   90.00
_cell.angle_beta   90.00
_cell.angle_gamma   90.00
#
_symmetry.space_group_name_H-M   'P 1'
#
loop_
_entity.id
_entity.type
_entity.pdbx_description
1 polymer ?
#
loop_
_entity_poly.entity_id
_entity_poly.type
_entity_poly.pdbx_seq_one_letter_code
_entity_poly.pdbx_strand_id
1 'polypeptide(L)'
;MEGKTLVTGGAGFVGCNLVKNLLEDGRDVVVLDALLRPGSERNAAWLQTLNAGSRLTFMKADVRDFAAVKSCMAGAEEVYHLAGQVAVTSSLDDPRTDFDINALGTFNVLEAARRMKTPPKVVFTSTNKVYGGLEHVAVEQTGSRYRFVDRPLGVSEAEPLDFHSPYGCSKGAADQYVRDYARIYDLPTVVFRMSCIYGPRQFGNEDQGWVAHFIISALSGRPIHIYGDGMQVRDVLFVEDLVRAFRLATEKIEVSRGQVFNIGGGPENTISVWREFGEMLSTLRGAPVEADFSDWRPGDQPCYVSDIRKAEQVLGWRPQVDRDTGIRRLWDWAERYLAQNGLPTDQTQVEPGRIALSA
;
A
#
# COMPACT_ATOMS: atom_id res chain seq x y z
N MET A 1 25.95 1.69 17.63
CA MET A 1 25.15 2.09 16.46
C MET A 1 23.78 2.47 16.98
N GLU A 2 23.62 3.71 17.40
CA GLU A 2 22.32 4.29 17.77
C GLU A 2 21.79 5.04 16.54
N GLY A 3 20.47 5.08 16.29
CA GLY A 3 19.87 5.79 15.15
C GLY A 3 19.39 4.97 13.94
N LYS A 4 19.08 3.67 14.06
CA LYS A 4 18.66 2.85 12.89
C LYS A 4 17.16 2.87 12.63
N THR A 5 16.79 2.83 11.36
CA THR A 5 15.41 2.60 10.89
C THR A 5 15.29 1.22 10.25
N LEU A 6 14.40 0.38 10.77
CA LEU A 6 14.05 -0.91 10.15
C LEU A 6 12.86 -0.72 9.20
N VAL A 7 12.99 -1.14 7.95
CA VAL A 7 11.89 -1.20 6.99
C VAL A 7 11.68 -2.65 6.58
N THR A 8 10.63 -3.29 7.10
CA THR A 8 10.25 -4.62 6.61
C THR A 8 9.46 -4.45 5.31
N GLY A 9 9.65 -5.33 4.33
CA GLY A 9 9.08 -5.14 2.99
C GLY A 9 9.74 -3.99 2.24
N GLY A 10 10.98 -3.65 2.58
CA GLY A 10 11.70 -2.49 2.04
C GLY A 10 12.06 -2.59 0.56
N ALA A 11 11.98 -3.78 -0.04
CA ALA A 11 12.12 -3.95 -1.49
C ALA A 11 10.77 -3.85 -2.24
N GLY A 12 9.65 -3.77 -1.50
CA GLY A 12 8.34 -3.48 -2.08
C GLY A 12 8.24 -2.06 -2.64
N PHE A 13 7.11 -1.76 -3.31
CA PHE A 13 6.86 -0.45 -3.92
C PHE A 13 6.94 0.71 -2.90
N VAL A 14 6.13 0.65 -1.83
CA VAL A 14 6.12 1.68 -0.78
C VAL A 14 7.47 1.68 -0.04
N GLY A 15 7.97 0.49 0.29
CA GLY A 15 9.21 0.30 1.03
C GLY A 15 10.42 0.93 0.35
N CYS A 16 10.62 0.70 -0.95
CA CYS A 16 11.81 1.22 -1.62
C CYS A 16 11.78 2.75 -1.79
N ASN A 17 10.59 3.35 -1.96
CA ASN A 17 10.43 4.81 -1.95
C ASN A 17 10.73 5.41 -0.56
N LEU A 18 10.26 4.77 0.51
CA LEU A 18 10.58 5.18 1.88
C LEU A 18 12.08 5.02 2.18
N VAL A 19 12.69 3.90 1.81
CA VAL A 19 14.13 3.65 2.00
C VAL A 19 14.95 4.72 1.27
N LYS A 20 14.64 5.03 0.01
CA LYS A 20 15.30 6.12 -0.72
C LYS A 20 15.21 7.43 0.05
N ASN A 21 14.00 7.82 0.48
CA ASN A 21 13.79 9.07 1.21
C ASN A 21 14.58 9.12 2.53
N LEU A 22 14.59 8.04 3.30
CA LEU A 22 15.35 7.95 4.55
C LEU A 22 16.87 8.06 4.31
N LEU A 23 17.38 7.47 3.23
CA LEU A 23 18.80 7.54 2.86
C LEU A 23 19.19 8.95 2.39
N GLU A 24 18.30 9.66 1.69
CA GLU A 24 18.50 11.07 1.31
C GLU A 24 18.57 11.98 2.54
N ASP A 25 17.81 11.68 3.59
CA ASP A 25 17.91 12.31 4.92
C ASP A 25 19.14 11.85 5.73
N GLY A 26 19.96 10.97 5.16
CA GLY A 26 21.21 10.47 5.74
C GLY A 26 21.05 9.44 6.87
N ARG A 27 19.87 8.83 7.00
CA ARG A 27 19.55 7.83 8.04
C ARG A 27 20.23 6.49 7.75
N ASP A 28 20.53 5.74 8.81
CA ASP A 28 20.91 4.33 8.71
C ASP A 28 19.66 3.47 8.57
N VAL A 29 19.56 2.70 7.48
CA VAL A 29 18.39 1.90 7.12
C VAL A 29 18.74 0.42 7.03
N VAL A 30 17.98 -0.40 7.76
CA VAL A 30 17.98 -1.85 7.62
C VAL A 30 16.72 -2.26 6.86
N VAL A 31 16.88 -2.90 5.72
CA VAL A 31 15.78 -3.50 4.96
C VAL A 31 15.68 -4.98 5.31
N LEU A 32 14.51 -5.44 5.73
CA LEU A 32 14.18 -6.87 5.83
C LEU A 32 13.17 -7.20 4.73
N ASP A 33 13.54 -8.02 3.78
CA ASP A 33 12.64 -8.42 2.68
C ASP A 33 12.95 -9.84 2.19
N ALA A 34 11.91 -10.65 2.01
CA ALA A 34 12.06 -12.03 1.55
C ALA A 34 12.19 -12.14 0.02
N LEU A 35 11.94 -11.05 -0.72
CA LEU A 35 11.91 -11.01 -2.19
C LEU A 35 10.89 -11.99 -2.78
N LEU A 36 9.75 -12.15 -2.12
CA LEU A 36 8.68 -13.05 -2.59
C LEU A 36 7.81 -12.44 -3.70
N ARG A 37 7.74 -11.10 -3.76
CA ARG A 37 6.90 -10.39 -4.72
C ARG A 37 7.67 -10.16 -6.02
N PRO A 38 7.11 -10.53 -7.19
CA PRO A 38 7.73 -10.21 -8.47
C PRO A 38 8.05 -8.71 -8.58
N GLY A 39 9.29 -8.41 -8.95
CA GLY A 39 9.80 -7.05 -9.06
C GLY A 39 10.45 -6.50 -7.78
N SER A 40 10.33 -7.16 -6.64
CA SER A 40 11.06 -6.77 -5.42
C SER A 40 12.58 -6.87 -5.63
N GLU A 41 13.08 -7.85 -6.40
CA GLU A 41 14.50 -7.96 -6.74
C GLU A 41 15.00 -6.75 -7.54
N ARG A 42 14.15 -6.18 -8.42
CA ARG A 42 14.49 -4.99 -9.20
C ARG A 42 14.60 -3.76 -8.31
N ASN A 43 13.73 -3.65 -7.32
CA ASN A 43 13.79 -2.59 -6.32
C ASN A 43 14.98 -2.78 -5.38
N ALA A 44 15.28 -4.01 -4.95
CA ALA A 44 16.47 -4.30 -4.17
C ALA A 44 17.75 -3.94 -4.93
N ALA A 45 17.85 -4.33 -6.20
CA ALA A 45 18.97 -3.95 -7.07
C ALA A 45 19.06 -2.43 -7.25
N TRP A 46 17.94 -1.75 -7.48
CA TRP A 46 17.89 -0.30 -7.60
C TRP A 46 18.34 0.42 -6.31
N LEU A 47 17.93 -0.06 -5.13
CA LEU A 47 18.37 0.52 -3.85
C LEU A 47 19.90 0.45 -3.69
N GLN A 48 20.55 -0.60 -4.19
CA GLN A 48 22.02 -0.69 -4.18
C GLN A 48 22.69 0.37 -5.06
N THR A 49 22.00 0.88 -6.09
CA THR A 49 22.54 1.95 -6.96
C THR A 49 22.50 3.34 -6.34
N LEU A 50 21.82 3.51 -5.19
CA LEU A 50 21.71 4.80 -4.50
C LEU A 50 23.02 5.24 -3.80
N ASN A 51 24.08 4.44 -3.88
CA ASN A 51 25.41 4.75 -3.31
C ASN A 51 25.39 5.14 -1.83
N ALA A 52 24.53 4.49 -1.04
CA ALA A 52 24.34 4.78 0.39
C ALA A 52 25.51 4.35 1.30
N GLY A 53 26.49 3.62 0.76
CA GLY A 53 27.61 3.07 1.54
C GLY A 53 27.13 2.13 2.64
N SER A 54 27.68 2.27 3.84
CA SER A 54 27.31 1.46 5.01
C SER A 54 25.94 1.82 5.62
N ARG A 55 25.28 2.88 5.14
CA ARG A 55 23.99 3.34 5.68
C ARG A 55 22.82 2.46 5.23
N LEU A 56 22.98 1.67 4.17
CA LEU A 56 21.97 0.70 3.75
C LEU A 56 22.45 -0.72 4.06
N THR A 57 21.72 -1.42 4.92
CA THR A 57 21.90 -2.85 5.15
C THR A 57 20.70 -3.61 4.60
N PHE A 58 20.92 -4.57 3.72
CA PHE A 58 19.86 -5.42 3.18
C PHE A 58 19.91 -6.82 3.79
N MET A 59 18.84 -7.22 4.47
CA MET A 59 18.66 -8.56 5.02
C MET A 59 17.60 -9.31 4.20
N LYS A 60 18.04 -10.31 3.43
CA LYS A 60 17.12 -11.22 2.76
C LYS A 60 16.58 -12.24 3.76
N ALA A 61 15.44 -11.94 4.36
CA ALA A 61 14.80 -12.79 5.36
C ALA A 61 13.28 -12.62 5.35
N ASP A 62 12.59 -13.61 5.92
CA ASP A 62 11.13 -13.62 6.01
C ASP A 62 10.67 -13.00 7.34
N VAL A 63 9.58 -12.22 7.29
CA VAL A 63 8.97 -11.64 8.49
C VAL A 63 8.33 -12.71 9.39
N ARG A 64 8.05 -13.89 8.84
CA ARG A 64 7.62 -15.10 9.57
C ARG A 64 8.72 -15.69 10.44
N ASP A 65 10.00 -15.41 10.13
CA ASP A 65 11.13 -15.83 10.94
C ASP A 65 11.37 -14.83 12.09
N PHE A 66 10.89 -15.19 13.27
CA PHE A 66 11.05 -14.38 14.47
C PHE A 66 12.52 -14.10 14.82
N ALA A 67 13.44 -15.05 14.58
CA ALA A 67 14.85 -14.87 14.90
C ALA A 67 15.48 -13.83 13.98
N ALA A 68 15.16 -13.87 12.68
CA ALA A 68 15.60 -12.87 11.72
C ALA A 68 15.03 -11.47 12.02
N VAL A 69 13.73 -11.39 12.32
CA VAL A 69 13.07 -10.13 12.73
C VAL A 69 13.74 -9.57 13.98
N LYS A 70 13.95 -10.38 15.02
CA LYS A 70 14.62 -9.98 16.27
C LYS A 70 16.03 -9.47 16.03
N SER A 71 16.78 -10.12 15.13
CA SER A 71 18.14 -9.71 14.76
C SER A 71 18.14 -8.32 14.11
N CYS A 72 17.24 -8.09 13.14
CA CYS A 72 17.12 -6.80 12.44
C CYS A 72 16.60 -5.67 13.33
N MET A 73 15.84 -6.01 14.36
CA MET A 73 15.27 -5.07 15.34
C MET A 73 16.35 -4.46 16.27
N ALA A 74 17.52 -5.10 16.39
CA ALA A 74 18.56 -4.67 17.31
C ALA A 74 19.06 -3.24 17.03
N GLY A 75 18.80 -2.32 17.97
CA GLY A 75 19.20 -0.91 17.87
C GLY A 75 18.31 -0.06 16.95
N ALA A 76 17.15 -0.57 16.52
CA ALA A 76 16.16 0.21 15.79
C ALA A 76 15.49 1.24 16.71
N GLU A 77 15.30 2.45 16.20
CA GLU A 77 14.52 3.54 16.83
C GLU A 77 13.15 3.71 16.15
N GLU A 78 13.10 3.39 14.86
CA GLU A 78 11.90 3.43 14.04
C GLU A 78 11.77 2.12 13.26
N VAL A 79 10.53 1.63 13.17
CA VAL A 79 10.15 0.48 12.36
C VAL A 79 8.99 0.89 11.47
N TYR A 80 9.18 0.78 10.16
CA TYR A 80 8.09 0.86 9.19
C TYR A 80 7.80 -0.57 8.75
N HIS A 81 6.72 -1.14 9.28
CA HIS A 81 6.34 -2.53 9.03
C HIS A 81 5.44 -2.60 7.79
N LEU A 82 6.07 -2.83 6.62
CA LEU A 82 5.42 -2.83 5.31
C LEU A 82 5.40 -4.22 4.65
N ALA A 83 6.08 -5.20 5.25
CA ALA A 83 6.04 -6.59 4.79
C ALA A 83 4.61 -7.13 4.98
N GLY A 84 4.05 -7.69 3.91
CA GLY A 84 2.69 -8.21 3.91
C GLY A 84 2.38 -8.99 2.63
N GLN A 85 1.42 -9.90 2.73
CA GLN A 85 0.67 -10.38 1.59
C GLN A 85 -0.37 -9.29 1.27
N VAL A 86 -0.48 -8.90 0.00
CA VAL A 86 -1.09 -7.63 -0.43
C VAL A 86 -2.26 -7.79 -1.41
N ALA A 87 -2.44 -8.99 -1.99
CA ALA A 87 -3.47 -9.28 -2.97
C ALA A 87 -4.63 -10.04 -2.32
N VAL A 88 -5.85 -9.52 -2.47
CA VAL A 88 -7.05 -10.20 -1.97
C VAL A 88 -7.25 -11.55 -2.66
N THR A 89 -7.05 -11.60 -3.97
CA THR A 89 -7.17 -12.81 -4.79
C THR A 89 -6.23 -13.91 -4.33
N SER A 90 -4.94 -13.61 -4.16
CA SER A 90 -3.98 -14.60 -3.64
C SER A 90 -4.30 -15.09 -2.23
N SER A 91 -4.99 -14.28 -1.41
CA SER A 91 -5.43 -14.70 -0.07
C SER A 91 -6.57 -15.72 -0.10
N LEU A 92 -7.36 -15.76 -1.17
CA LEU A 92 -8.40 -16.76 -1.38
C LEU A 92 -7.78 -18.10 -1.80
N ASP A 93 -6.73 -18.05 -2.63
CA ASP A 93 -6.00 -19.23 -3.10
C ASP A 93 -5.17 -19.88 -1.98
N ASP A 94 -4.45 -19.08 -1.19
CA ASP A 94 -3.61 -19.54 -0.08
C ASP A 94 -3.81 -18.68 1.19
N PRO A 95 -4.92 -18.86 1.91
CA PRO A 95 -5.24 -18.09 3.12
C PRO A 95 -4.26 -18.35 4.26
N ARG A 96 -3.56 -19.50 4.26
CA ARG A 96 -2.58 -19.82 5.30
C ARG A 96 -1.34 -18.95 5.14
N THR A 97 -0.79 -18.87 3.93
CA THR A 97 0.36 -17.99 3.67
C THR A 97 0.00 -16.53 3.93
N ASP A 98 -1.21 -16.10 3.56
CA ASP A 98 -1.72 -14.76 3.88
C ASP A 98 -1.71 -14.49 5.39
N PHE A 99 -2.30 -15.40 6.19
CA PHE A 99 -2.33 -15.28 7.64
C PHE A 99 -0.94 -15.30 8.26
N ASP A 100 -0.07 -16.21 7.85
CA ASP A 100 1.29 -16.34 8.38
C ASP A 100 2.10 -15.07 8.12
N ILE A 101 1.99 -14.47 6.93
CA ILE A 101 2.72 -13.24 6.60
C ILE A 101 2.12 -12.03 7.31
N ASN A 102 0.80 -11.83 7.22
CA ASN A 102 0.15 -10.61 7.70
C ASN A 102 -0.05 -10.62 9.21
N ALA A 103 -0.64 -11.68 9.78
CA ALA A 103 -0.93 -11.72 11.21
C ALA A 103 0.29 -12.14 12.03
N LEU A 104 0.86 -13.32 11.74
CA LEU A 104 2.02 -13.83 12.49
C LEU A 104 3.27 -12.97 12.24
N GLY A 105 3.53 -12.52 11.02
CA GLY A 105 4.63 -11.61 10.72
C GLY A 105 4.55 -10.29 11.51
N THR A 106 3.36 -9.67 11.58
CA THR A 106 3.16 -8.49 12.43
C THR A 106 3.36 -8.81 13.91
N PHE A 107 2.83 -9.95 14.38
CA PHE A 107 3.03 -10.39 15.76
C PHE A 107 4.51 -10.57 16.11
N ASN A 108 5.31 -11.13 15.19
CA ASN A 108 6.77 -11.26 15.36
C ASN A 108 7.46 -9.89 15.51
N VAL A 109 7.07 -8.90 14.69
CA VAL A 109 7.59 -7.53 14.78
C VAL A 109 7.24 -6.89 16.13
N LEU A 110 5.98 -7.01 16.56
CA LEU A 110 5.51 -6.48 17.83
C LEU A 110 6.21 -7.12 19.03
N GLU A 111 6.37 -8.45 19.03
CA GLU A 111 7.09 -9.17 20.09
C GLU A 111 8.58 -8.84 20.11
N ALA A 112 9.22 -8.66 18.94
CA ALA A 112 10.60 -8.24 18.86
C ALA A 112 10.79 -6.83 19.44
N ALA A 113 9.91 -5.89 19.08
CA ALA A 113 9.91 -4.52 19.60
C ALA A 113 9.66 -4.49 21.11
N ARG A 114 8.65 -5.23 21.61
CA ARG A 114 8.30 -5.29 23.03
C ARG A 114 9.41 -5.84 23.92
N ARG A 115 10.27 -6.71 23.38
CA ARG A 115 11.40 -7.31 24.11
C ARG A 115 12.64 -6.41 24.15
N MET A 116 12.62 -5.25 23.48
CA MET A 116 13.70 -4.28 23.58
C MET A 116 13.64 -3.52 24.89
N LYS A 117 14.81 -3.11 25.40
CA LYS A 117 14.90 -2.21 26.57
C LYS A 117 14.23 -0.85 26.28
N THR A 118 14.38 -0.36 25.05
CA THR A 118 13.73 0.85 24.55
C THR A 118 12.99 0.47 23.26
N PRO A 119 11.67 0.27 23.30
CA PRO A 119 10.90 -0.09 22.11
C PRO A 119 10.96 1.00 21.02
N PRO A 120 11.11 0.62 19.73
CA PRO A 120 11.09 1.55 18.63
C PRO A 120 9.68 2.05 18.35
N LYS A 121 9.59 3.20 17.67
CA LYS A 121 8.33 3.69 17.07
C LYS A 121 7.95 2.79 15.92
N VAL A 122 6.75 2.21 15.94
CA VAL A 122 6.31 1.25 14.90
C VAL A 122 5.14 1.83 14.11
N VAL A 123 5.31 2.03 12.81
CA VAL A 123 4.20 2.35 11.91
C VAL A 123 3.84 1.12 11.09
N PHE A 124 2.58 0.71 11.17
CA PHE A 124 2.03 -0.43 10.44
C PHE A 124 1.10 0.03 9.33
N THR A 125 1.22 -0.60 8.16
CA THR A 125 0.32 -0.37 7.02
C THR A 125 -0.81 -1.39 7.00
N SER A 126 -1.97 -1.02 7.52
CA SER A 126 -3.23 -1.73 7.37
C SER A 126 -3.90 -1.36 6.03
N THR A 127 -5.18 -1.68 5.87
CA THR A 127 -5.95 -1.56 4.63
C THR A 127 -7.35 -1.05 4.91
N ASN A 128 -7.99 -0.42 3.92
CA ASN A 128 -9.41 -0.13 3.97
C ASN A 128 -10.32 -1.36 3.97
N LYS A 129 -9.80 -2.55 3.60
CA LYS A 129 -10.57 -3.80 3.62
C LYS A 129 -10.96 -4.28 5.02
N VAL A 130 -10.44 -3.64 6.07
CA VAL A 130 -10.90 -3.83 7.45
C VAL A 130 -12.32 -3.29 7.70
N TYR A 131 -12.84 -2.45 6.80
CA TYR A 131 -14.22 -1.95 6.84
C TYR A 131 -15.20 -2.81 6.02
N GLY A 132 -14.74 -3.91 5.43
CA GLY A 132 -15.59 -4.85 4.71
C GLY A 132 -16.16 -4.30 3.40
N GLY A 133 -17.28 -4.86 2.97
CA GLY A 133 -17.97 -4.48 1.73
C GLY A 133 -18.68 -3.12 1.77
N LEU A 134 -18.85 -2.52 2.97
CA LEU A 134 -19.62 -1.27 3.16
C LEU A 134 -21.06 -1.33 2.62
N GLU A 135 -21.69 -2.51 2.64
CA GLU A 135 -23.03 -2.75 2.04
C GLU A 135 -24.15 -1.91 2.69
N HIS A 136 -23.94 -1.46 3.92
CA HIS A 136 -24.87 -0.58 4.64
C HIS A 136 -24.72 0.90 4.25
N VAL A 137 -23.73 1.26 3.43
CA VAL A 137 -23.48 2.63 2.97
C VAL A 137 -24.17 2.82 1.63
N ALA A 138 -25.08 3.79 1.54
CA ALA A 138 -25.78 4.09 0.31
C ALA A 138 -24.82 4.69 -0.74
N VAL A 139 -24.80 4.09 -1.92
CA VAL A 139 -24.05 4.55 -3.09
C VAL A 139 -25.02 4.79 -4.23
N GLU A 140 -24.83 5.89 -4.95
CA GLU A 140 -25.57 6.18 -6.17
C GLU A 140 -24.64 6.36 -7.37
N GLN A 141 -25.18 6.08 -8.56
CA GLN A 141 -24.51 6.35 -9.81
C GLN A 141 -24.72 7.81 -10.20
N THR A 142 -23.66 8.50 -10.62
CA THR A 142 -23.74 9.88 -11.10
C THR A 142 -22.79 10.09 -12.26
N GLY A 143 -23.34 10.32 -13.45
CA GLY A 143 -22.55 10.47 -14.67
C GLY A 143 -21.71 9.22 -14.93
N SER A 144 -20.39 9.37 -14.93
CA SER A 144 -19.39 8.34 -15.21
C SER A 144 -18.88 7.59 -13.96
N ARG A 145 -19.45 7.81 -12.77
CA ARG A 145 -18.90 7.25 -11.52
C ARG A 145 -19.94 6.96 -10.43
N TYR A 146 -19.54 6.15 -9.46
CA TYR A 146 -20.26 5.98 -8.18
C TYR A 146 -19.86 7.04 -7.15
N ARG A 147 -20.79 7.40 -6.26
CA ARG A 147 -20.54 8.29 -5.11
C ARG A 147 -21.32 7.86 -3.88
N PHE A 148 -20.78 8.11 -2.69
CA PHE A 148 -21.54 7.99 -1.45
C PHE A 148 -22.67 9.02 -1.40
N VAL A 149 -23.86 8.61 -0.95
CA VAL A 149 -25.03 9.49 -0.80
C VAL A 149 -24.89 10.37 0.45
N ASP A 150 -24.44 9.80 1.56
CA ASP A 150 -24.45 10.42 2.89
C ASP A 150 -23.05 10.59 3.51
N ARG A 151 -21.99 10.30 2.74
CA ARG A 151 -20.59 10.39 3.19
C ARG A 151 -19.70 11.16 2.21
N PRO A 152 -19.96 12.47 1.99
CA PRO A 152 -19.25 13.26 0.98
C PRO A 152 -17.74 13.39 1.25
N LEU A 153 -17.31 13.22 2.51
CA LEU A 153 -15.91 13.29 2.93
C LEU A 153 -15.22 11.92 2.96
N GLY A 154 -15.95 10.83 2.67
CA GLY A 154 -15.44 9.46 2.72
C GLY A 154 -15.69 8.73 4.03
N VAL A 155 -15.01 7.59 4.18
CA VAL A 155 -15.10 6.68 5.33
C VAL A 155 -14.11 7.11 6.40
N SER A 156 -14.60 7.36 7.61
CA SER A 156 -13.78 7.75 8.78
C SER A 156 -13.36 6.55 9.61
N GLU A 157 -12.46 6.74 10.59
CA GLU A 157 -12.04 5.69 11.50
C GLU A 157 -13.13 5.27 12.51
N ALA A 158 -14.26 5.99 12.56
CA ALA A 158 -15.44 5.61 13.34
C ALA A 158 -16.30 4.55 12.65
N GLU A 159 -16.01 4.25 11.37
CA GLU A 159 -16.67 3.17 10.64
C GLU A 159 -16.48 1.82 11.35
N PRO A 160 -17.55 1.02 11.52
CA PRO A 160 -17.45 -0.30 12.10
C PRO A 160 -16.46 -1.20 11.35
N LEU A 161 -15.75 -2.03 12.10
CA LEU A 161 -14.90 -3.06 11.52
C LEU A 161 -15.74 -4.26 11.13
N ASP A 162 -15.52 -4.74 9.91
CA ASP A 162 -16.15 -5.93 9.37
C ASP A 162 -15.17 -6.59 8.39
N PHE A 163 -14.31 -7.46 8.89
CA PHE A 163 -13.20 -7.98 8.10
C PHE A 163 -13.71 -8.95 7.03
N HIS A 164 -13.66 -8.54 5.76
CA HIS A 164 -14.02 -9.38 4.62
C HIS A 164 -12.78 -9.93 3.93
N SER A 165 -12.86 -11.16 3.40
CA SER A 165 -11.76 -11.96 2.82
C SER A 165 -10.65 -12.37 3.81
N PRO A 166 -9.88 -13.44 3.53
CA PRO A 166 -8.71 -13.81 4.34
C PRO A 166 -7.72 -12.66 4.51
N TYR A 167 -7.44 -11.90 3.43
CA TYR A 167 -6.62 -10.69 3.47
C TYR A 167 -7.15 -9.64 4.47
N GLY A 168 -8.45 -9.34 4.43
CA GLY A 168 -9.06 -8.39 5.36
C GLY A 168 -8.99 -8.89 6.81
N CYS A 169 -9.20 -10.19 7.02
CA CYS A 169 -9.10 -10.83 8.34
C CYS A 169 -7.67 -10.80 8.88
N SER A 170 -6.66 -11.15 8.09
CA SER A 170 -5.26 -11.19 8.54
C SER A 170 -4.69 -9.80 8.79
N LYS A 171 -4.97 -8.83 7.89
CA LYS A 171 -4.61 -7.42 8.11
C LYS A 171 -5.40 -6.80 9.27
N GLY A 172 -6.68 -7.16 9.43
CA GLY A 172 -7.52 -6.72 10.54
C GLY A 172 -7.05 -7.24 11.90
N ALA A 173 -6.63 -8.50 11.97
CA ALA A 173 -6.01 -9.07 13.16
C ALA A 173 -4.71 -8.32 13.51
N ALA A 174 -3.83 -8.12 12.53
CA ALA A 174 -2.60 -7.36 12.70
C ALA A 174 -2.86 -5.90 13.13
N ASP A 175 -3.82 -5.21 12.50
CA ASP A 175 -4.28 -3.85 12.82
C ASP A 175 -4.68 -3.73 14.30
N GLN A 176 -5.52 -4.66 14.78
CA GLN A 176 -5.96 -4.64 16.17
C GLN A 176 -4.82 -4.98 17.14
N TYR A 177 -3.94 -5.94 16.82
CA TYR A 177 -2.78 -6.23 17.66
C TYR A 177 -1.82 -5.05 17.76
N VAL A 178 -1.53 -4.36 16.64
CA VAL A 178 -0.66 -3.18 16.66
C VAL A 178 -1.25 -2.09 17.54
N ARG A 179 -2.56 -1.83 17.43
CA ARG A 179 -3.26 -0.85 18.26
C ARG A 179 -3.27 -1.25 19.74
N ASP A 180 -3.52 -2.52 20.04
CA ASP A 180 -3.63 -3.01 21.41
C ASP A 180 -2.28 -3.10 22.12
N TYR A 181 -1.20 -3.37 21.39
CA TYR A 181 0.15 -3.33 21.94
C TYR A 181 0.54 -1.94 22.45
N ALA A 182 0.02 -0.85 21.85
CA ALA A 182 0.17 0.48 22.44
C ALA A 182 -0.58 0.65 23.77
N ARG A 183 -1.75 0.01 23.92
CA ARG A 183 -2.59 0.14 25.13
C ARG A 183 -2.07 -0.70 26.28
N ILE A 184 -1.69 -1.94 26.00
CA ILE A 184 -1.35 -2.93 27.02
C ILE A 184 0.13 -2.84 27.41
N TYR A 185 1.00 -2.55 26.44
CA TYR A 185 2.46 -2.61 26.63
C TYR A 185 3.15 -1.25 26.46
N ASP A 186 2.38 -0.17 26.26
CA ASP A 186 2.91 1.18 26.04
C ASP A 186 3.80 1.32 24.79
N LEU A 187 3.68 0.38 23.82
CA LEU A 187 4.49 0.47 22.60
C LEU A 187 4.09 1.71 21.78
N PRO A 188 5.05 2.49 21.26
CA PRO A 188 4.76 3.63 20.41
C PRO A 188 4.38 3.18 19.00
N THR A 189 3.20 2.58 18.85
CA THR A 189 2.69 2.06 17.56
C THR A 189 1.67 2.99 16.92
N VAL A 190 1.60 2.98 15.59
CA VAL A 190 0.64 3.73 14.78
C VAL A 190 0.12 2.83 13.66
N VAL A 191 -1.18 2.87 13.40
CA VAL A 191 -1.81 2.09 12.32
C VAL A 191 -2.30 3.02 11.21
N PHE A 192 -1.89 2.76 9.98
CA PHE A 192 -2.41 3.43 8.78
C PHE A 192 -3.32 2.49 8.00
N ARG A 193 -4.63 2.75 7.98
CA ARG A 193 -5.59 2.03 7.12
C ARG A 193 -5.61 2.68 5.75
N MET A 194 -4.92 2.04 4.82
CA MET A 194 -4.60 2.67 3.54
C MET A 194 -5.63 2.36 2.46
N SER A 195 -5.88 3.35 1.60
CA SER A 195 -6.56 3.19 0.32
C SER A 195 -5.56 2.89 -0.81
N CYS A 196 -5.85 3.33 -2.03
CA CYS A 196 -5.05 3.08 -3.22
C CYS A 196 -3.81 3.97 -3.26
N ILE A 197 -2.62 3.36 -3.14
CA ILE A 197 -1.34 4.05 -3.26
C ILE A 197 -0.73 3.77 -4.62
N TYR A 198 -0.15 4.80 -5.22
CA TYR A 198 0.51 4.68 -6.51
C TYR A 198 1.71 5.62 -6.65
N GLY A 199 2.62 5.29 -7.57
CA GLY A 199 3.80 6.09 -7.84
C GLY A 199 4.96 5.29 -8.43
N PRO A 200 6.10 5.96 -8.68
CA PRO A 200 7.29 5.33 -9.24
C PRO A 200 7.73 4.07 -8.48
N ARG A 201 8.34 3.12 -9.20
CA ARG A 201 8.77 1.80 -8.66
C ARG A 201 7.62 0.85 -8.29
N GLN A 202 6.38 1.19 -8.64
CA GLN A 202 5.26 0.26 -8.58
C GLN A 202 5.18 -0.56 -9.87
N PHE A 203 5.55 -1.83 -9.79
CA PHE A 203 5.31 -2.80 -10.86
C PHE A 203 3.92 -3.42 -10.64
N GLY A 204 2.87 -2.69 -11.04
CA GLY A 204 1.48 -3.12 -10.88
C GLY A 204 1.10 -4.28 -11.81
N ASN A 205 0.17 -5.10 -11.37
CA ASN A 205 -0.45 -6.19 -12.15
C ASN A 205 -1.96 -6.22 -11.89
N GLU A 206 -2.65 -7.20 -12.48
CA GLU A 206 -4.11 -7.32 -12.42
C GLU A 206 -4.65 -7.50 -10.99
N ASP A 207 -3.88 -8.14 -10.12
CA ASP A 207 -4.25 -8.39 -8.72
C ASP A 207 -3.94 -7.21 -7.80
N GLN A 208 -2.97 -6.35 -8.16
CA GLN A 208 -2.48 -5.30 -7.28
C GLN A 208 -1.92 -4.08 -8.03
N GLY A 209 -2.32 -2.90 -7.55
CA GLY A 209 -1.76 -1.62 -8.00
C GLY A 209 -2.32 -1.22 -9.37
N TRP A 210 -3.65 -1.15 -9.45
CA TRP A 210 -4.41 -0.95 -10.69
C TRP A 210 -3.97 0.30 -11.48
N VAL A 211 -3.64 1.41 -10.81
CA VAL A 211 -3.14 2.64 -11.49
C VAL A 211 -1.87 2.36 -12.29
N ALA A 212 -0.87 1.73 -11.65
CA ALA A 212 0.37 1.37 -12.32
C ALA A 212 0.16 0.25 -13.36
N HIS A 213 -0.70 -0.72 -13.05
CA HIS A 213 -1.02 -1.81 -13.97
C HIS A 213 -1.57 -1.28 -15.31
N PHE A 214 -2.57 -0.40 -15.26
CA PHE A 214 -3.19 0.13 -16.48
C PHE A 214 -2.26 1.06 -17.25
N ILE A 215 -1.45 1.88 -16.56
CA ILE A 215 -0.41 2.70 -17.21
C ILE A 215 0.59 1.81 -17.95
N ILE A 216 1.12 0.78 -17.30
CA ILE A 216 2.08 -0.15 -17.90
C ILE A 216 1.44 -0.89 -19.09
N SER A 217 0.19 -1.35 -18.94
CA SER A 217 -0.55 -2.02 -20.02
C SER A 217 -0.79 -1.09 -21.21
N ALA A 218 -1.22 0.15 -20.98
CA ALA A 218 -1.44 1.14 -22.04
C ALA A 218 -0.15 1.49 -22.79
N LEU A 219 0.96 1.73 -22.07
CA LEU A 219 2.28 1.98 -22.65
C LEU A 219 2.81 0.80 -23.46
N SER A 220 2.46 -0.42 -23.05
CA SER A 220 2.96 -1.64 -23.68
C SER A 220 2.00 -2.27 -24.68
N GLY A 221 0.85 -1.64 -24.94
CA GLY A 221 -0.18 -2.17 -25.84
C GLY A 221 -0.80 -3.49 -25.37
N ARG A 222 -0.82 -3.77 -24.06
CA ARG A 222 -1.45 -4.98 -23.50
C ARG A 222 -2.93 -4.72 -23.20
N PRO A 223 -3.78 -5.77 -23.26
CA PRO A 223 -5.17 -5.68 -22.83
C PRO A 223 -5.30 -5.18 -21.38
N ILE A 224 -6.39 -4.47 -21.13
CA ILE A 224 -6.83 -4.07 -19.79
C ILE A 224 -8.18 -4.75 -19.56
N HIS A 225 -8.31 -5.44 -18.44
CA HIS A 225 -9.56 -6.07 -18.02
C HIS A 225 -10.16 -5.27 -16.86
N ILE A 226 -11.41 -4.84 -17.03
CA ILE A 226 -12.19 -4.12 -16.03
C ILE A 226 -13.22 -5.06 -15.46
N TYR A 227 -13.15 -5.28 -14.14
CA TYR A 227 -14.16 -6.03 -13.42
C TYR A 227 -15.26 -5.08 -12.97
N GLY A 228 -16.50 -5.37 -13.33
CA GLY A 228 -17.64 -4.48 -13.15
C GLY A 228 -17.80 -3.49 -14.30
N ASP A 229 -18.53 -2.40 -14.06
CA ASP A 229 -18.90 -1.42 -15.09
C ASP A 229 -17.85 -0.32 -15.34
N GLY A 230 -16.76 -0.32 -14.57
CA GLY A 230 -15.69 0.67 -14.64
C GLY A 230 -15.97 1.99 -13.94
N MET A 231 -17.14 2.14 -13.33
CA MET A 231 -17.58 3.34 -12.63
C MET A 231 -17.14 3.37 -11.16
N GLN A 232 -16.58 2.26 -10.66
CA GLN A 232 -16.12 2.13 -9.28
C GLN A 232 -15.07 3.19 -8.94
N VAL A 233 -15.20 3.84 -7.79
CA VAL A 233 -14.35 4.98 -7.40
C VAL A 233 -13.39 4.62 -6.29
N ARG A 234 -12.13 5.05 -6.44
CA ARG A 234 -11.13 5.04 -5.38
C ARG A 234 -10.55 6.44 -5.21
N ASP A 235 -10.25 6.82 -3.98
CA ASP A 235 -9.26 7.85 -3.73
C ASP A 235 -7.85 7.29 -3.96
N VAL A 236 -7.01 8.06 -4.66
CA VAL A 236 -5.64 7.66 -5.01
C VAL A 236 -4.63 8.60 -4.37
N LEU A 237 -3.62 8.02 -3.71
CA LEU A 237 -2.58 8.76 -3.00
C LEU A 237 -1.21 8.52 -3.64
N PHE A 238 -0.52 9.61 -3.96
CA PHE A 238 0.84 9.53 -4.49
C PHE A 238 1.84 9.13 -3.39
N VAL A 239 2.79 8.25 -3.74
CA VAL A 239 3.68 7.61 -2.76
C VAL A 239 4.52 8.58 -1.92
N GLU A 240 4.90 9.74 -2.47
CA GLU A 240 5.65 10.76 -1.72
C GLU A 240 4.84 11.33 -0.55
N ASP A 241 3.53 11.50 -0.74
CA ASP A 241 2.65 11.96 0.33
C ASP A 241 2.46 10.91 1.42
N LEU A 242 2.43 9.62 1.05
CA LEU A 242 2.43 8.53 2.02
C LEU A 242 3.75 8.47 2.81
N VAL A 243 4.90 8.62 2.13
CA VAL A 243 6.21 8.70 2.80
C VAL A 243 6.23 9.84 3.80
N ARG A 244 5.71 11.02 3.44
CA ARG A 244 5.58 12.15 4.37
C ARG A 244 4.63 11.84 5.55
N ALA A 245 3.54 11.10 5.33
CA ALA A 245 2.65 10.66 6.40
C ALA A 245 3.41 9.78 7.42
N PHE A 246 4.23 8.84 6.94
CA PHE A 246 5.04 7.98 7.81
C PHE A 246 6.00 8.78 8.69
N ARG A 247 6.71 9.76 8.11
CA ARG A 247 7.65 10.63 8.84
C ARG A 247 6.92 11.45 9.91
N LEU A 248 5.79 12.07 9.55
CA LEU A 248 5.00 12.86 10.50
C LEU A 248 4.45 12.01 11.65
N ALA A 249 4.07 10.75 11.39
CA ALA A 249 3.58 9.86 12.44
C ALA A 249 4.67 9.53 13.47
N THR A 250 5.92 9.28 13.04
CA THR A 250 7.03 8.98 13.96
C THR A 250 7.62 10.24 14.61
N GLU A 251 7.64 11.38 13.93
CA GLU A 251 8.03 12.68 14.49
C GLU A 251 7.05 13.12 15.58
N LYS A 252 5.74 12.95 15.36
CA LYS A 252 4.67 13.32 16.29
C LYS A 252 4.20 12.14 17.15
N ILE A 253 5.12 11.26 17.52
CA ILE A 253 4.76 10.01 18.21
C ILE A 253 4.00 10.22 19.52
N GLU A 254 4.26 11.32 20.22
CA GLU A 254 3.58 11.68 21.48
C GLU A 254 2.07 11.81 21.33
N VAL A 255 1.60 12.24 20.15
CA VAL A 255 0.16 12.39 19.86
C VAL A 255 -0.39 11.30 18.93
N SER A 256 0.49 10.59 18.20
CA SER A 256 0.08 9.56 17.25
C SER A 256 0.09 8.14 17.82
N ARG A 257 0.82 7.87 18.91
CA ARG A 257 0.90 6.55 19.55
C ARG A 257 -0.50 5.99 19.90
N GLY A 258 -0.74 4.73 19.56
CA GLY A 258 -2.01 4.03 19.74
C GLY A 258 -3.14 4.49 18.82
N GLN A 259 -2.88 5.42 17.90
CA GLN A 259 -3.88 5.91 16.96
C GLN A 259 -3.93 5.06 15.69
N VAL A 260 -5.13 5.06 15.12
CA VAL A 260 -5.41 4.56 13.77
C VAL A 260 -5.76 5.78 12.91
N PHE A 261 -5.23 5.82 11.69
CA PHE A 261 -5.51 6.85 10.69
C PHE A 261 -5.93 6.22 9.37
N ASN A 262 -7.01 6.70 8.78
CA ASN A 262 -7.30 6.44 7.37
C ASN A 262 -6.36 7.31 6.53
N ILE A 263 -5.61 6.66 5.63
CA ILE A 263 -4.62 7.32 4.77
C ILE A 263 -4.95 7.01 3.31
N GLY A 264 -5.29 8.05 2.56
CA GLY A 264 -5.64 7.96 1.16
C GLY A 264 -5.62 9.32 0.49
N GLY A 265 -6.09 9.38 -0.75
CA GLY A 265 -6.13 10.62 -1.53
C GLY A 265 -7.16 11.63 -1.00
N GLY A 266 -8.15 11.16 -0.23
CA GLY A 266 -9.27 11.99 0.20
C GLY A 266 -10.24 12.32 -0.94
N PRO A 267 -11.33 13.05 -0.64
CA PRO A 267 -12.38 13.38 -1.61
C PRO A 267 -11.88 14.21 -2.80
N GLU A 268 -10.81 15.00 -2.63
CA GLU A 268 -10.22 15.80 -3.71
C GLU A 268 -9.43 14.98 -4.74
N ASN A 269 -8.96 13.78 -4.38
CA ASN A 269 -8.11 12.94 -5.26
C ASN A 269 -8.79 11.61 -5.60
N THR A 270 -10.03 11.67 -6.06
CA THR A 270 -10.82 10.50 -6.42
C THR A 270 -10.92 10.30 -7.93
N ILE A 271 -10.99 9.06 -8.39
CA ILE A 271 -11.18 8.73 -9.80
C ILE A 271 -11.91 7.40 -9.95
N SER A 272 -12.77 7.31 -10.96
CA SER A 272 -13.37 6.05 -11.39
C SER A 272 -12.32 5.19 -12.09
N VAL A 273 -12.34 3.90 -11.79
CA VAL A 273 -11.30 2.95 -12.19
C VAL A 273 -11.12 2.91 -13.71
N TRP A 274 -12.20 3.09 -14.48
CA TRP A 274 -12.09 3.09 -15.94
C TRP A 274 -12.73 4.28 -16.63
N ARG A 275 -13.93 4.72 -16.24
CA ARG A 275 -14.64 5.74 -17.05
C ARG A 275 -13.89 7.07 -17.13
N GLU A 276 -13.33 7.55 -16.03
CA GLU A 276 -12.46 8.75 -16.03
C GLU A 276 -11.01 8.38 -16.33
N PHE A 277 -10.49 7.28 -15.79
CA PHE A 277 -9.08 6.94 -15.94
C PHE A 277 -8.72 6.47 -17.36
N GLY A 278 -9.58 5.72 -18.03
CA GLY A 278 -9.40 5.28 -19.42
C GLY A 278 -9.34 6.45 -20.41
N GLU A 279 -10.17 7.48 -20.20
CA GLU A 279 -10.11 8.74 -20.96
C GLU A 279 -8.78 9.47 -20.74
N MET A 280 -8.32 9.52 -19.48
CA MET A 280 -7.02 10.10 -19.14
C MET A 280 -5.86 9.32 -19.78
N LEU A 281 -5.87 7.99 -19.75
CA LEU A 281 -4.86 7.15 -20.38
C LEU A 281 -4.85 7.33 -21.90
N SER A 282 -6.01 7.42 -22.54
CA SER A 282 -6.12 7.69 -23.97
C SER A 282 -5.52 9.04 -24.34
N THR A 283 -5.76 10.06 -23.50
CA THR A 283 -5.16 11.39 -23.67
C THR A 283 -3.64 11.37 -23.51
N LEU A 284 -3.12 10.70 -22.48
CA LEU A 284 -1.68 10.58 -22.23
C LEU A 284 -0.97 9.80 -23.34
N ARG A 285 -1.61 8.74 -23.86
CA ARG A 285 -1.08 7.92 -24.95
C ARG A 285 -1.14 8.64 -26.31
N GLY A 286 -2.05 9.58 -26.48
CA GLY A 286 -2.36 10.19 -27.78
C GLY A 286 -3.12 9.26 -28.74
N ALA A 287 -3.68 8.17 -28.23
CA ALA A 287 -4.48 7.19 -28.98
C ALA A 287 -5.47 6.48 -28.05
N PRO A 288 -6.60 5.96 -28.55
CA PRO A 288 -7.55 5.20 -27.74
C PRO A 288 -6.88 4.05 -26.98
N VAL A 289 -7.23 3.90 -25.71
CA VAL A 289 -6.91 2.73 -24.89
C VAL A 289 -8.20 1.95 -24.67
N GLU A 290 -8.25 0.74 -25.22
CA GLU A 290 -9.40 -0.14 -25.08
C GLU A 290 -9.26 -1.03 -23.85
N ALA A 291 -10.41 -1.46 -23.33
CA ALA A 291 -10.48 -2.43 -22.25
C ALA A 291 -11.67 -3.37 -22.46
N ASP A 292 -11.49 -4.61 -22.00
CA ASP A 292 -12.55 -5.60 -21.92
C ASP A 292 -13.21 -5.52 -20.54
N PHE A 293 -14.49 -5.91 -20.48
CA PHE A 293 -15.28 -5.90 -19.25
C PHE A 293 -15.64 -7.32 -18.84
N SER A 294 -15.54 -7.58 -17.54
CA SER A 294 -15.85 -8.83 -16.87
C SER A 294 -16.80 -8.58 -15.70
N ASP A 295 -17.35 -9.65 -15.13
CA ASP A 295 -18.19 -9.57 -13.94
C ASP A 295 -17.46 -8.89 -12.77
N TRP A 296 -18.24 -8.35 -11.83
CA TRP A 296 -17.71 -7.73 -10.62
C TRP A 296 -16.88 -8.72 -9.81
N ARG A 297 -15.78 -8.23 -9.20
CA ARG A 297 -15.04 -9.02 -8.21
C ARG A 297 -15.90 -9.18 -6.94
N PRO A 298 -15.94 -10.38 -6.33
CA PRO A 298 -16.57 -10.54 -5.02
C PRO A 298 -16.00 -9.57 -3.99
N GLY A 299 -16.89 -8.93 -3.22
CA GLY A 299 -16.52 -7.94 -2.21
C GLY A 299 -15.92 -6.63 -2.72
N ASP A 300 -15.97 -6.36 -4.04
CA ASP A 300 -15.50 -5.07 -4.56
C ASP A 300 -16.45 -3.93 -4.17
N GLN A 301 -15.87 -2.85 -3.65
CA GLN A 301 -16.63 -1.70 -3.19
C GLN A 301 -16.96 -0.81 -4.40
N PRO A 302 -18.22 -0.44 -4.67
CA PRO A 302 -18.53 0.50 -5.75
C PRO A 302 -17.88 1.88 -5.52
N CYS A 303 -17.73 2.30 -4.27
CA CYS A 303 -17.05 3.53 -3.91
C CYS A 303 -16.24 3.33 -2.63
N TYR A 304 -15.00 3.80 -2.62
CA TYR A 304 -14.22 3.97 -1.39
C TYR A 304 -13.41 5.26 -1.46
N VAL A 305 -13.52 6.07 -0.42
CA VAL A 305 -12.78 7.33 -0.24
C VAL A 305 -12.39 7.41 1.23
N SER A 306 -11.16 7.76 1.53
CA SER A 306 -10.68 7.93 2.91
C SER A 306 -11.07 9.30 3.43
N ASP A 307 -11.79 9.37 4.55
CA ASP A 307 -11.87 10.62 5.31
C ASP A 307 -10.54 10.82 6.05
N ILE A 308 -9.75 11.78 5.58
CA ILE A 308 -8.39 12.05 6.05
C ILE A 308 -8.32 13.14 7.13
N ARG A 309 -9.46 13.66 7.60
CA ARG A 309 -9.50 14.79 8.55
C ARG A 309 -8.78 14.50 9.86
N LYS A 310 -8.81 13.25 10.33
CA LYS A 310 -8.08 12.86 11.55
C LYS A 310 -6.57 12.98 11.37
N ALA A 311 -6.03 12.54 10.23
CA ALA A 311 -4.62 12.68 9.91
C ALA A 311 -4.22 14.16 9.75
N GLU A 312 -5.10 14.99 9.17
CA GLU A 312 -4.90 16.43 9.09
C GLU A 312 -4.84 17.08 10.47
N GLN A 313 -5.81 16.80 11.34
CA GLN A 313 -5.92 17.39 12.67
C GLN A 313 -4.78 16.97 13.61
N VAL A 314 -4.42 15.69 13.62
CA VAL A 314 -3.43 15.14 14.56
C VAL A 314 -2.01 15.26 14.03
N LEU A 315 -1.79 14.93 12.76
CA LEU A 315 -0.45 14.90 12.15
C LEU A 315 -0.11 16.18 11.40
N GLY A 316 -1.08 17.06 11.12
CA GLY A 316 -0.88 18.18 10.19
C GLY A 316 -0.63 17.69 8.77
N TRP A 317 -1.13 16.50 8.42
CA TRP A 317 -0.88 15.86 7.13
C TRP A 317 -2.10 15.97 6.21
N ARG A 318 -1.86 16.40 4.98
CA ARG A 318 -2.77 16.31 3.84
C ARG A 318 -1.99 15.99 2.58
N PRO A 319 -2.55 15.31 1.56
CA PRO A 319 -1.90 15.14 0.26
C PRO A 319 -1.45 16.49 -0.34
N GLN A 320 -0.28 16.52 -0.97
CA GLN A 320 0.28 17.70 -1.66
C GLN A 320 0.37 17.49 -3.17
N VAL A 321 0.40 16.24 -3.63
CA VAL A 321 0.37 15.89 -5.04
C VAL A 321 -1.06 15.53 -5.42
N ASP A 322 -1.67 16.36 -6.25
CA ASP A 322 -2.98 16.06 -6.80
C ASP A 322 -2.95 14.83 -7.72
N ARG A 323 -4.11 14.20 -7.90
CA ARG A 323 -4.28 13.00 -8.73
C ARG A 323 -3.67 13.16 -10.13
N ASP A 324 -3.95 14.26 -10.82
CA ASP A 324 -3.58 14.39 -12.23
C ASP A 324 -2.06 14.56 -12.38
N THR A 325 -1.46 15.36 -11.50
CA THR A 325 0.00 15.49 -11.40
C THR A 325 0.67 14.16 -11.07
N GLY A 326 0.16 13.44 -10.07
CA GLY A 326 0.75 12.17 -9.65
C GLY A 326 0.66 11.10 -10.74
N ILE A 327 -0.48 10.98 -11.43
CA ILE A 327 -0.66 10.02 -12.54
C ILE A 327 0.32 10.33 -13.67
N ARG A 328 0.47 11.62 -14.03
CA ARG A 328 1.46 12.03 -15.05
C ARG A 328 2.89 11.68 -14.64
N ARG A 329 3.27 11.92 -13.38
CA ARG A 329 4.60 11.52 -12.88
C ARG A 329 4.84 10.02 -12.97
N LEU A 330 3.82 9.20 -12.67
CA LEU A 330 3.90 7.75 -12.81
C LEU A 330 4.00 7.34 -14.29
N TRP A 331 3.18 7.93 -15.17
CA TRP A 331 3.26 7.73 -16.62
C TRP A 331 4.67 7.98 -17.15
N ASP A 332 5.21 9.18 -16.89
CA ASP A 332 6.54 9.57 -17.36
C ASP A 332 7.65 8.67 -16.80
N TRP A 333 7.50 8.22 -15.55
CA TRP A 333 8.44 7.26 -14.96
C TRP A 333 8.35 5.89 -15.65
N ALA A 334 7.14 5.38 -15.87
CA ALA A 334 6.92 4.08 -16.49
C ALA A 334 7.40 4.07 -17.95
N GLU A 335 7.13 5.12 -18.70
CA GLU A 335 7.61 5.30 -20.08
C GLU A 335 9.14 5.25 -20.15
N ARG A 336 9.83 6.06 -19.33
CA ARG A 336 11.30 6.04 -19.27
C ARG A 336 11.85 4.68 -18.84
N TYR A 337 11.20 4.05 -17.86
CA TYR A 337 11.62 2.74 -17.36
C TYR A 337 11.52 1.67 -18.45
N LEU A 338 10.38 1.60 -19.14
CA LEU A 338 10.14 0.63 -20.21
C LEU A 338 11.06 0.88 -21.43
N ALA A 339 11.32 2.14 -21.77
CA ALA A 339 12.28 2.48 -22.83
C ALA A 339 13.71 1.97 -22.54
N GLN A 340 14.10 1.93 -21.27
CA GLN A 340 15.45 1.52 -20.85
C GLN A 340 15.57 0.01 -20.58
N ASN A 341 14.51 -0.62 -20.07
CA ASN A 341 14.58 -1.98 -19.51
C ASN A 341 13.68 -2.98 -20.26
N GLY A 342 12.83 -2.50 -21.16
CA GLY A 342 11.75 -3.28 -21.74
C GLY A 342 10.65 -3.64 -20.72
N LEU A 343 9.66 -4.39 -21.20
CA LEU A 343 8.65 -4.99 -20.33
C LEU A 343 9.29 -6.06 -19.44
N PRO A 344 9.03 -6.03 -18.12
CA PRO A 344 9.44 -7.10 -17.23
C PRO A 344 8.91 -8.47 -17.66
N THR A 345 9.74 -9.53 -17.58
CA THR A 345 9.35 -10.90 -17.99
C THR A 345 8.18 -11.48 -17.20
N ASP A 346 8.09 -11.19 -15.91
CA ASP A 346 6.94 -11.51 -15.04
C ASP A 346 5.65 -10.75 -15.41
N GLN A 347 5.76 -9.71 -16.25
CA GLN A 347 4.64 -8.97 -16.83
C GLN A 347 4.37 -9.35 -18.29
N THR A 348 5.17 -10.24 -18.90
CA THR A 348 4.95 -10.73 -20.28
C THR A 348 3.99 -11.92 -20.36
N GLN A 349 3.78 -12.65 -19.26
CA GLN A 349 2.81 -13.74 -19.19
C GLN A 349 1.51 -13.23 -18.59
N VAL A 350 0.50 -13.01 -19.42
CA VAL A 350 -0.89 -13.00 -18.97
C VAL A 350 -1.25 -14.47 -18.81
N GLU A 351 -1.29 -15.00 -17.58
CA GLU A 351 -1.86 -16.34 -17.39
C GLU A 351 -3.36 -16.25 -17.71
N PRO A 352 -3.84 -16.85 -18.81
CA PRO A 352 -5.26 -16.84 -19.11
C PRO A 352 -5.94 -17.77 -18.09
N GLY A 353 -6.91 -17.25 -17.34
CA GLY A 353 -7.83 -18.11 -16.60
C GLY A 353 -7.39 -18.55 -15.20
N ARG A 354 -6.67 -17.72 -14.43
CA ARG A 354 -6.85 -17.82 -12.97
C ARG A 354 -8.28 -17.45 -12.66
N ILE A 355 -9.02 -18.47 -12.23
CA ILE A 355 -10.43 -18.37 -11.91
C ILE A 355 -10.56 -17.29 -10.83
N ALA A 356 -11.20 -16.16 -11.16
CA ALA A 356 -11.78 -15.30 -10.14
C ALA A 356 -12.93 -16.09 -9.51
N LEU A 357 -12.60 -17.00 -8.58
CA LEU A 357 -13.58 -17.83 -7.91
C LEU A 357 -14.41 -16.93 -7.00
N SER A 358 -15.72 -17.01 -7.22
CA SER A 358 -16.79 -16.47 -6.40
C SER A 358 -16.59 -16.79 -4.91
N ALA A 359 -16.35 -15.77 -4.09
CA ALA A 359 -16.71 -15.71 -2.67
C ALA A 359 -16.62 -14.27 -2.16
#